data_AF-A0A0I9W2W2-F1
#
_entry.id   AF-A0A0I9W2W2-F1
#
_cell.length_a   1.000
_cell.length_b   1.000
_cell.length_c   1.000
_cell.angle_alpha   90.00
_cell.angle_beta   90.00
_cell.angle_gamma   90.00
#
_symmetry.space_group_name_H-M   'P 1'
#
loop_
_entity.id
_entity.type
_entity.pdbx_description
1 polymer ?
#
loop_
_entity_poly.entity_id
_entity_poly.type
_entity_poly.pdbx_seq_one_letter_code
_entity_poly.pdbx_strand_id
1 'polypeptide(L)'
;MSLDYRKECMMNPDVNGTPTYELAETGKHDLASMLACCAAEADSYWRQAEGERQCAAPYYFERAAILLRKAKDYSGEIDICERWKAIANDYKRQPMVKARQAALVHKGPRAEAILARLKKAKELVRKEKVARVKQAR
;
A
#
# COMPACT_ATOMS: atom_id res chain seq x y z
N MET A 1 -9.20 6.01 37.19
CA MET A 1 -8.62 5.99 35.84
C MET A 1 -9.69 5.45 34.91
N SER A 2 -10.32 6.30 34.10
CA SER A 2 -11.47 5.90 33.29
C SER A 2 -11.06 4.91 32.20
N LEU A 3 -11.95 3.97 31.90
CA LEU A 3 -11.82 2.97 30.83
C LEU A 3 -11.81 3.60 29.43
N ASP A 4 -12.01 4.91 29.31
CA ASP A 4 -12.03 5.65 28.05
C ASP A 4 -10.62 5.86 27.47
N TYR A 5 -9.57 5.90 28.30
CA TYR A 5 -8.22 6.24 27.85
C TYR A 5 -7.49 5.12 27.07
N ARG A 6 -8.06 3.91 27.02
CA ARG A 6 -7.46 2.77 26.29
C ARG A 6 -8.07 2.53 24.91
N LYS A 7 -9.10 3.29 24.53
CA LYS A 7 -9.78 3.14 23.24
C LYS A 7 -9.09 3.91 22.10
N GLU A 8 -8.12 4.78 22.42
CA GLU A 8 -7.43 5.63 21.44
C GLU A 8 -6.32 4.93 20.64
N CYS A 9 -5.87 3.72 21.03
CA CYS A 9 -4.67 3.10 20.44
C CYS A 9 -4.94 2.01 19.38
N MET A 10 -6.17 1.86 18.90
CA MET A 10 -6.49 1.01 17.73
C MET A 10 -7.18 1.84 16.65
N MET A 11 -6.40 2.74 16.02
CA MET A 11 -6.85 3.48 14.84
C MET A 11 -6.85 2.54 13.63
N ASN A 12 -7.91 1.73 13.53
CA ASN A 12 -8.15 0.92 12.35
C ASN A 12 -8.27 1.86 11.14
N PRO A 13 -7.58 1.56 10.03
CA PRO A 13 -7.74 2.34 8.81
C PRO A 13 -9.20 2.26 8.34
N ASP A 14 -9.79 3.42 8.07
CA ASP A 14 -11.16 3.58 7.58
C ASP A 14 -11.23 4.54 6.40
N VAL A 15 -12.25 4.36 5.58
CA VAL A 15 -12.63 5.28 4.51
C VAL A 15 -14.02 5.81 4.85
N ASN A 16 -14.11 7.09 5.22
CA ASN A 16 -15.35 7.76 5.62
C ASN A 16 -16.10 7.04 6.75
N GLY A 17 -15.38 6.53 7.75
CA GLY A 17 -15.95 5.79 8.88
C GLY A 17 -16.17 4.30 8.63
N THR A 18 -15.99 3.81 7.39
CA THR A 18 -16.06 2.39 7.07
C THR A 18 -14.67 1.75 7.13
N PRO A 19 -14.44 0.74 8.00
CA PRO A 19 -13.16 0.05 8.05
C PRO A 19 -12.74 -0.52 6.69
N THR A 20 -11.45 -0.43 6.35
CA THR A 20 -10.96 -0.86 5.03
C THR A 20 -11.29 -2.33 4.71
N TYR A 21 -11.32 -3.21 5.71
CA TYR A 21 -11.60 -4.63 5.53
C TYR A 21 -13.04 -4.93 5.07
N GLU A 22 -14.00 -4.04 5.37
CA GLU A 22 -15.38 -4.20 4.89
C GLU A 22 -15.48 -3.86 3.40
N LEU A 23 -14.68 -2.91 2.94
CA LEU A 23 -14.56 -2.54 1.52
C LEU A 23 -13.74 -3.56 0.71
N ALA A 24 -13.03 -4.47 1.39
CA ALA A 24 -12.17 -5.45 0.73
C ALA A 24 -12.94 -6.47 -0.11
N GLU A 25 -14.21 -6.74 0.19
CA GLU A 25 -15.03 -7.68 -0.59
C GLU A 25 -15.90 -6.99 -1.65
N THR A 26 -16.57 -5.90 -1.27
CA THR A 26 -17.50 -5.18 -2.14
C THR A 26 -16.79 -4.24 -3.12
N GLY A 27 -15.70 -3.60 -2.68
CA GLY A 27 -14.95 -2.60 -3.44
C GLY A 27 -13.74 -3.14 -4.22
N LYS A 28 -13.43 -4.45 -4.16
CA LYS A 28 -12.17 -4.99 -4.72
C LYS A 28 -11.99 -4.82 -6.21
N HIS A 29 -13.05 -4.56 -6.96
CA HIS A 29 -12.99 -4.33 -8.40
C HIS A 29 -13.08 -2.84 -8.78
N ASP A 30 -13.36 -1.98 -7.80
CA ASP A 30 -13.44 -0.54 -7.99
C ASP A 30 -12.11 0.13 -7.68
N LEU A 31 -11.57 0.86 -8.66
CA LEU A 31 -10.26 1.49 -8.52
C LEU A 31 -10.30 2.62 -7.48
N ALA A 32 -11.36 3.44 -7.48
CA ALA A 32 -11.48 4.56 -6.55
C ALA A 32 -11.52 4.07 -5.09
N SER A 33 -12.31 3.04 -4.81
CA SER A 33 -12.38 2.40 -3.49
C SER A 33 -11.03 1.85 -3.05
N MET A 34 -10.31 1.13 -3.92
CA MET A 34 -9.00 0.58 -3.56
C MET A 34 -7.93 1.66 -3.35
N LEU A 35 -7.98 2.75 -4.11
CA LEU A 35 -7.11 3.91 -3.89
C LEU A 35 -7.41 4.61 -2.56
N ALA A 36 -8.69 4.76 -2.22
CA ALA A 36 -9.10 5.30 -0.92
C ALA A 36 -8.61 4.43 0.24
N CYS A 37 -8.74 3.09 0.13
CA CYS A 37 -8.18 2.18 1.12
C CYS A 37 -6.64 2.30 1.21
N CYS A 38 -5.92 2.44 0.08
CA CYS A 38 -4.47 2.67 0.11
C CYS A 38 -4.09 3.95 0.84
N ALA A 39 -4.88 5.02 0.71
CA ALA A 39 -4.68 6.27 1.43
C ALA A 39 -4.92 6.06 2.93
N ALA A 40 -6.07 5.51 3.33
CA ALA A 40 -6.42 5.23 4.72
C ALA A 40 -5.37 4.37 5.45
N GLU A 41 -4.89 3.31 4.78
CA GLU A 41 -3.86 2.41 5.31
C GLU A 41 -2.51 3.12 5.49
N ALA A 42 -2.10 3.93 4.52
CA ALA A 42 -0.87 4.71 4.62
C ALA A 42 -0.97 5.77 5.73
N ASP A 43 -2.09 6.48 5.81
CA ASP A 43 -2.31 7.54 6.80
C ASP A 43 -2.42 6.96 8.22
N SER A 44 -3.08 5.81 8.39
CA SER A 44 -3.06 5.08 9.66
C SER A 44 -1.64 4.63 10.01
N TYR A 45 -0.88 4.09 9.06
CA TYR A 45 0.51 3.69 9.28
C TYR A 45 1.40 4.84 9.76
N TRP A 46 1.35 6.00 9.08
CA TRP A 46 2.21 7.14 9.37
C TRP A 46 1.78 7.95 10.60
N ARG A 47 0.51 7.88 11.02
CA ARG A 47 0.03 8.51 12.27
C ARG A 47 0.43 7.77 13.55
N GLN A 48 0.77 6.48 13.46
CA GLN A 48 1.23 5.71 14.62
C GLN A 48 2.56 6.23 15.16
N ALA A 49 2.89 5.84 16.40
CA ALA A 49 4.19 6.16 16.99
C ALA A 49 5.33 5.45 16.24
N GLU A 50 6.42 6.18 15.97
CA GLU A 50 7.60 5.59 15.35
C GLU A 50 8.21 4.50 16.23
N GLY A 51 8.57 3.36 15.64
CA GLY A 51 9.16 2.21 16.33
C GLY A 51 8.14 1.14 16.75
N GLU A 52 6.87 1.49 16.82
CA GLU A 52 5.75 0.61 17.23
C GLU A 52 4.61 0.57 16.20
N ARG A 53 4.85 1.04 14.96
CA ARG A 53 3.85 1.07 13.88
C ARG A 53 3.46 -0.35 13.50
N GLN A 54 2.19 -0.70 13.62
CA GLN A 54 1.59 -1.84 12.95
C GLN A 54 1.65 -1.64 11.43
N CYS A 55 2.06 -2.66 10.69
CA CYS A 55 2.22 -2.55 9.23
C CYS A 55 0.86 -2.33 8.54
N ALA A 56 0.85 -1.46 7.53
CA ALA A 56 -0.28 -1.36 6.61
C ALA A 56 -0.53 -2.70 5.89
N ALA A 57 -1.80 -2.98 5.58
CA ALA A 57 -2.18 -4.20 4.89
C ALA A 57 -1.76 -4.16 3.41
N PRO A 58 -0.91 -5.08 2.92
CA PRO A 58 -0.44 -5.07 1.52
C PRO A 58 -1.56 -5.34 0.50
N TYR A 59 -2.68 -5.92 0.92
CA TYR A 59 -3.80 -6.30 0.05
C TYR A 59 -4.28 -5.14 -0.84
N TYR A 60 -4.57 -3.98 -0.25
CA TYR A 60 -5.15 -2.85 -1.00
C TYR A 60 -4.16 -2.29 -2.01
N PHE A 61 -2.88 -2.18 -1.65
CA PHE A 61 -1.82 -1.71 -2.54
C PHE A 61 -1.62 -2.64 -3.74
N GLU A 62 -1.59 -3.96 -3.50
CA GLU A 62 -1.52 -4.94 -4.59
C GLU A 62 -2.76 -4.83 -5.49
N ARG A 63 -3.94 -4.68 -4.89
CA ARG A 63 -5.19 -4.64 -5.64
C ARG A 63 -5.33 -3.38 -6.49
N ALA A 64 -5.01 -2.21 -5.94
CA ALA A 64 -4.95 -0.96 -6.68
C ALA A 64 -3.93 -1.04 -7.82
N ALA A 65 -2.74 -1.60 -7.58
CA ALA A 65 -1.72 -1.80 -8.63
C ALA A 65 -2.23 -2.69 -9.77
N ILE A 66 -2.99 -3.76 -9.48
CA ILE A 66 -3.65 -4.60 -10.50
C ILE A 66 -4.65 -3.80 -11.34
N LEU A 67 -5.49 -2.98 -10.69
CA LEU A 67 -6.53 -2.21 -11.37
C LEU A 67 -5.93 -1.09 -12.23
N LEU A 68 -4.90 -0.39 -11.76
CA LEU A 68 -4.17 0.63 -12.52
C LEU A 68 -3.51 0.02 -13.76
N ARG A 69 -2.88 -1.14 -13.62
CA ARG A 69 -2.33 -1.89 -14.78
C ARG A 69 -3.38 -2.25 -15.80
N LYS A 70 -4.58 -2.67 -15.36
CA LYS A 70 -5.72 -2.95 -16.26
C LYS A 70 -6.18 -1.69 -17.01
N ALA A 71 -6.16 -0.54 -16.35
CA ALA A 71 -6.44 0.76 -16.95
C ALA A 71 -5.28 1.32 -17.81
N LYS A 72 -4.16 0.60 -17.92
CA LYS A 72 -2.90 1.03 -18.55
C LYS A 72 -2.29 2.31 -17.93
N ASP A 73 -2.67 2.63 -16.70
CA ASP A 73 -2.04 3.71 -15.93
C ASP A 73 -0.80 3.16 -15.20
N TYR A 74 0.31 3.09 -15.93
CA TYR A 74 1.57 2.59 -15.36
C TYR A 74 2.23 3.61 -14.41
N SER A 75 1.93 4.91 -14.55
CA SER A 75 2.34 5.93 -13.59
C SER A 75 1.69 5.70 -12.23
N GLY A 76 0.36 5.59 -12.18
CA GLY A 76 -0.35 5.31 -10.94
C GLY A 76 0.06 3.98 -10.32
N GLU A 77 0.28 2.94 -11.14
CA GLU A 77 0.79 1.65 -10.64
C GLU A 77 2.14 1.82 -9.91
N ILE A 78 3.06 2.62 -10.48
CA ILE A 78 4.35 2.94 -9.85
C ILE A 78 4.12 3.64 -8.52
N ASP A 79 3.30 4.70 -8.50
CA ASP A 79 3.09 5.53 -7.31
C ASP A 79 2.54 4.72 -6.12
N ILE A 80 1.55 3.85 -6.36
CA ILE A 80 0.99 2.97 -5.33
C ILE A 80 2.03 1.96 -4.84
N CYS A 81 2.79 1.36 -5.75
CA CYS A 81 3.81 0.39 -5.38
C CYS A 81 4.98 1.04 -4.63
N GLU A 82 5.35 2.28 -4.97
CA GLU A 82 6.37 3.05 -4.23
C GLU A 82 5.89 3.45 -2.85
N ARG A 83 4.63 3.85 -2.71
CA ARG A 83 4.02 4.14 -1.40
C ARG A 83 4.09 2.92 -0.48
N TRP A 84 3.69 1.75 -0.96
CA TRP A 84 3.82 0.52 -0.19
C TRP A 84 5.28 0.19 0.14
N LYS A 85 6.19 0.33 -0.83
CA LYS A 85 7.62 0.09 -0.63
C LYS A 85 8.21 1.00 0.46
N ALA A 86 7.77 2.25 0.56
CA ALA A 86 8.18 3.16 1.63
C ALA A 86 7.75 2.63 3.00
N ILE A 87 6.47 2.26 3.15
CA ILE A 87 5.93 1.65 4.37
C ILE A 87 6.70 0.37 4.74
N ALA A 88 6.90 -0.54 3.80
CA ALA A 88 7.63 -1.79 4.04
C ALA A 88 9.09 -1.56 4.46
N ASN A 89 9.73 -0.52 3.90
CA ASN A 89 11.10 -0.16 4.25
C ASN A 89 11.24 0.49 5.62
N ASP A 90 10.24 1.25 6.06
CA ASP A 90 10.18 1.80 7.41
C ASP A 90 9.87 0.67 8.41
N TYR A 91 8.81 -0.10 8.15
CA TYR A 91 8.33 -1.16 9.03
C TYR A 91 9.43 -2.17 9.37
N LYS A 92 10.23 -2.61 8.39
CA LYS A 92 11.34 -3.55 8.62
C LYS A 92 12.47 -2.98 9.51
N ARG A 93 12.58 -1.66 9.65
CA ARG A 93 13.62 -1.01 10.46
C ARG A 93 13.24 -0.87 11.92
N GLN A 94 11.96 -1.03 12.25
CA GLN A 94 11.42 -0.86 13.59
C GLN A 94 12.03 -1.87 14.59
N PRO A 95 12.31 -1.46 15.84
CA PRO A 95 12.89 -2.33 16.86
C PRO A 95 12.10 -3.62 17.08
N MET A 96 10.76 -3.55 17.19
CA MET A 96 9.92 -4.74 17.41
C MET A 96 10.00 -5.76 16.25
N VAL A 97 10.19 -5.28 15.02
CA VAL A 97 10.32 -6.14 13.83
C VAL A 97 11.70 -6.79 13.79
N LYS A 98 12.76 -6.04 14.11
CA LYS A 98 14.13 -6.58 14.23
C LYS A 98 14.26 -7.60 15.36
N ALA A 99 13.58 -7.36 16.47
CA ALA A 99 13.48 -8.27 17.62
C ALA A 99 12.60 -9.49 17.35
N ARG A 100 11.99 -9.61 16.16
CA ARG A 100 11.08 -10.72 15.78
C ARG A 100 9.84 -10.82 16.68
N GLN A 101 9.41 -9.70 17.25
CA GLN A 101 8.22 -9.61 18.11
C GLN A 101 6.98 -9.17 17.34
N ALA A 102 7.10 -8.91 16.03
CA ALA A 102 6.01 -8.45 15.18
C ALA A 102 5.91 -9.31 13.90
N ALA A 103 4.72 -9.32 13.30
CA ALA A 103 4.47 -10.06 12.06
C ALA A 103 5.34 -9.54 10.90
N LEU A 104 5.87 -10.46 10.08
CA LEU A 104 6.74 -10.14 8.95
C LEU A 104 5.96 -9.80 7.67
N VAL A 105 4.97 -8.90 7.78
CA VAL A 105 4.06 -8.53 6.67
C VAL A 105 4.80 -8.09 5.41
N HIS A 106 5.92 -7.37 5.58
CA HIS A 106 6.80 -6.92 4.49
C HIS A 106 7.51 -8.05 3.70
N LYS A 107 7.41 -9.31 4.16
CA LYS A 107 7.99 -10.50 3.50
C LYS A 107 6.93 -11.47 2.96
N GLY A 108 5.66 -11.12 3.01
CA GLY A 108 4.59 -11.98 2.51
C GLY A 108 4.53 -12.05 0.98
N PRO A 109 3.81 -13.02 0.39
CA PRO A 109 3.68 -13.16 -1.06
C PRO A 109 3.10 -11.90 -1.74
N ARG A 110 2.17 -11.20 -1.08
CA ARG A 110 1.61 -9.94 -1.60
C ARG A 110 2.64 -8.81 -1.63
N ALA A 111 3.48 -8.73 -0.59
CA ALA A 111 4.57 -7.77 -0.50
C ALA A 111 5.57 -7.97 -1.65
N GLU A 112 5.93 -9.22 -1.93
CA GLU A 112 6.80 -9.57 -3.06
C GLU A 112 6.15 -9.24 -4.41
N ALA A 113 4.85 -9.54 -4.57
CA ALA A 113 4.10 -9.23 -5.78
C ALA A 113 4.07 -7.72 -6.09
N ILE A 114 3.93 -6.87 -5.08
CA ILE A 114 3.97 -5.41 -5.22
C ILE A 114 5.34 -4.95 -5.74
N LEU A 115 6.44 -5.48 -5.18
CA LEU A 115 7.79 -5.13 -5.63
C LEU A 115 8.07 -5.61 -7.06
N ALA A 116 7.59 -6.79 -7.42
CA ALA A 116 7.68 -7.30 -8.79
C ALA A 116 6.90 -6.41 -9.78
N ARG A 117 5.70 -5.96 -9.40
CA ARG A 117 4.88 -5.01 -10.18
C ARG A 117 5.59 -3.67 -10.37
N LEU A 118 6.19 -3.12 -9.32
CA LEU A 118 6.95 -1.88 -9.40
C LEU A 118 8.05 -1.95 -10.47
N LYS A 119 8.84 -3.03 -10.44
CA LYS A 119 9.88 -3.27 -11.46
C LYS A 119 9.26 -3.29 -12.85
N LYS A 120 8.17 -4.03 -13.03
CA LYS A 120 7.53 -4.19 -14.34
C LYS A 120 6.89 -2.91 -14.87
N ALA A 121 6.24 -2.13 -14.01
CA ALA A 121 5.62 -0.86 -14.38
C ALA A 121 6.67 0.15 -14.84
N LYS A 122 7.81 0.23 -14.14
CA LYS A 122 8.96 1.06 -14.57
C LYS A 122 9.50 0.66 -15.94
N GLU A 123 9.58 -0.63 -16.25
CA GLU A 123 9.95 -1.10 -17.60
C GLU A 123 8.95 -0.65 -18.67
N LEU A 124 7.64 -0.72 -18.38
CA LEU A 124 6.59 -0.34 -19.32
C LEU A 124 6.62 1.15 -19.64
N VAL A 125 6.69 2.02 -18.62
CA VAL A 125 6.82 3.47 -18.81
C VAL A 125 8.06 3.82 -19.65
N ARG A 126 9.20 3.13 -19.43
CA ARG A 126 10.41 3.33 -20.24
C ARG A 126 10.16 2.94 -21.70
N LYS A 127 9.52 1.80 -21.96
CA LYS A 127 9.19 1.35 -23.32
C LYS A 127 8.25 2.30 -24.03
N GLU A 128 7.22 2.80 -23.35
CA GLU A 128 6.29 3.80 -23.91
C GLU A 128 6.99 5.09 -24.29
N LYS A 129 7.88 5.60 -23.41
CA LYS A 129 8.69 6.78 -23.70
C LYS A 129 9.56 6.58 -24.95
N VAL A 130 10.23 5.43 -25.06
CA VAL A 130 11.05 5.09 -26.23
C VAL A 130 10.21 4.98 -27.51
N ALA A 131 9.06 4.31 -27.44
CA ALA A 131 8.14 4.18 -28.58
C ALA A 131 7.63 5.54 -29.07
N ARG A 132 7.24 6.42 -28.14
CA ARG A 132 6.78 7.78 -28.45
C ARG A 132 7.87 8.63 -29.12
N VAL A 133 9.12 8.54 -28.66
CA VAL A 133 10.25 9.25 -29.29
C VAL A 133 10.51 8.74 -30.71
N LYS A 134 10.35 7.44 -30.98
CA LYS A 134 10.50 6.87 -32.32
C LYS A 134 9.38 7.30 -33.28
N GLN A 135 8.16 7.47 -32.78
CA GLN A 135 7.01 7.90 -33.59
C GLN A 135 7.04 9.40 -33.93
N ALA A 136 7.76 10.20 -33.16
CA ALA A 136 7.91 11.64 -33.37
C ALA A 136 9.13 12.02 -34.24
N ARG A 137 9.87 11.04 -34.76
CA ARG A 137 11.00 11.19 -35.69
C ARG A 137 10.58 10.69 -37.06
#